data_AF-X6MUD2-F1
#
_entry.id   AF-X6MUD2-F1
#
_cell.length_a   1.000
_cell.length_b   1.000
_cell.length_c   1.000
_cell.angle_alpha   90.00
_cell.angle_beta   90.00
_cell.angle_gamma   90.00
#
_symmetry.space_group_name_H-M   'P 1'
#
loop_
_entity.id
_entity.type
_entity.pdbx_description
1 polymer ?
#
loop_
_entity_poly.entity_id
_entity_poly.type
_entity_poly.pdbx_seq_one_letter_code
_entity_poly.pdbx_strand_id
1 'polypeptide(L)'
;MPRGLHVISIYDKKRNHDETLEGDKNQDCDFIVLFRGIPKFTGLVATDEDEESHSSDNKEGFLFKHYNMKDACGFLRTNKSNGENCKLSVLSLPKVDTPIDVEKDYYHYAVSGSKNTCSIWPLLDDAQKYFPCDESSSHDQRIPNLWVSKVYSEWLRRLHAQDSKLFWQEFIKNMSIDNQFIIMGEINSKFSEHIIPINGMFIEVYALLDNSDKDGLPIHPGNAFQLFRNWKMIPTVQTNTEEKHENEENRHTIKHVLFSNHDIAELEKVVDSVRENGTIEGCVLYFYDVHNNVIGLSKVKSNDYVIRRRLRERLKFAIWVPLAHGEIRGYRSSSSRKTELFDRFDIEDKLKQCEQHLQKGMQKLTFIPGHKEHWNTWTAFCVGFLRWWVANRLRNYAWSKTDKAEQQQNQNIEHLDRCLEETQFRYASLLQQYIVNDWNNNQSKNYLEDSKVSIENLTILNNDKVIFNFTFENIKRETNVGKSGHGICELEIKQKNLYMTKRKEKKTKQTKTN
;
A
#
# COMPACT_ATOMS: atom_id res chain seq x y z
N MET A 1 -23.52 8.05 6.65
CA MET A 1 -23.22 6.74 6.04
C MET A 1 -21.86 6.25 6.51
N PRO A 2 -21.67 4.95 6.77
CA PRO A 2 -20.35 4.39 7.05
C PRO A 2 -19.39 4.65 5.87
N ARG A 3 -18.09 4.90 6.16
CA ARG A 3 -17.07 5.10 5.13
C ARG A 3 -16.95 3.83 4.26
N GLY A 4 -16.87 4.01 2.94
CA GLY A 4 -16.71 2.90 2.00
C GLY A 4 -18.00 2.14 1.65
N LEU A 5 -19.17 2.69 2.01
CA LEU A 5 -20.48 2.24 1.52
C LEU A 5 -20.71 2.74 0.10
N HIS A 6 -21.04 1.84 -0.82
CA HIS A 6 -21.43 2.18 -2.20
C HIS A 6 -22.86 1.72 -2.44
N VAL A 7 -23.70 2.60 -2.96
CA VAL A 7 -25.12 2.34 -3.21
C VAL A 7 -25.44 2.80 -4.63
N ILE A 8 -26.24 2.01 -5.34
CA ILE A 8 -26.90 2.44 -6.57
C ILE A 8 -28.41 2.48 -6.36
N SER A 9 -29.05 3.39 -7.08
CA SER A 9 -30.49 3.42 -7.22
C SER A 9 -30.84 2.83 -8.58
N ILE A 10 -31.73 1.84 -8.59
CA ILE A 10 -32.23 1.24 -9.82
C ILE A 10 -33.65 1.75 -10.05
N TYR A 11 -33.87 2.36 -11.22
CA TYR A 11 -35.19 2.83 -11.65
C TYR A 11 -35.81 1.79 -12.58
N ASP A 12 -36.94 1.21 -12.19
CA ASP A 12 -37.73 0.37 -13.08
C ASP A 12 -38.57 1.23 -14.02
N LYS A 13 -38.18 1.30 -15.29
CA LYS A 13 -38.92 2.05 -16.33
C LYS A 13 -40.31 1.46 -16.60
N LYS A 14 -40.56 0.17 -16.35
CA LYS A 14 -41.84 -0.49 -16.69
C LYS A 14 -42.99 -0.11 -15.74
N ARG A 15 -42.71 0.44 -14.55
CA ARG A 15 -43.75 0.98 -13.65
C ARG A 15 -44.39 2.29 -14.14
N ASN A 16 -43.79 2.97 -15.13
CA ASN A 16 -44.23 4.30 -15.58
C ASN A 16 -45.18 4.29 -16.78
N HIS A 17 -45.61 3.13 -17.30
CA HIS A 17 -46.53 3.11 -18.43
C HIS A 17 -48.02 3.09 -18.06
N ASP A 18 -48.37 2.99 -16.78
CA ASP A 18 -49.74 3.19 -16.27
C ASP A 18 -49.96 4.61 -15.70
N GLU A 19 -49.47 5.62 -16.43
CA GLU A 19 -49.72 7.04 -16.15
C GLU A 19 -51.19 7.41 -16.49
N THR A 20 -52.09 7.15 -15.54
CA THR A 20 -53.35 7.94 -15.39
C THR A 20 -53.60 8.44 -13.97
N LEU A 21 -52.63 8.36 -13.06
CA LEU A 21 -52.81 8.84 -11.68
C LEU A 21 -51.74 9.85 -11.30
N GLU A 22 -52.05 11.14 -11.56
CA GLU A 22 -51.46 12.29 -10.87
C GLU A 22 -51.70 12.12 -9.36
N GLY A 23 -50.75 11.54 -8.61
CA GLY A 23 -51.03 11.28 -7.20
C GLY A 23 -49.85 11.07 -6.26
N ASP A 24 -48.79 10.37 -6.65
CA ASP A 24 -47.73 10.03 -5.70
C ASP A 24 -46.33 10.20 -6.29
N LYS A 25 -45.64 11.28 -5.91
CA LYS A 25 -44.27 11.60 -6.35
C LYS A 25 -43.19 10.82 -5.58
N ASN A 26 -43.58 9.88 -4.73
CA ASN A 26 -42.66 8.94 -4.10
C ASN A 26 -42.56 7.68 -4.97
N GLN A 27 -41.89 7.79 -6.12
CA GLN A 27 -41.46 6.60 -6.87
C GLN A 27 -40.54 5.77 -5.97
N ASP A 28 -40.96 4.54 -5.66
CA ASP A 28 -40.16 3.55 -4.93
C ASP A 28 -38.89 3.22 -5.72
N CYS A 29 -37.81 3.93 -5.40
CA CYS A 29 -36.46 3.59 -5.85
C CYS A 29 -35.91 2.48 -4.94
N ASP A 30 -35.68 1.31 -5.51
CA ASP A 30 -34.93 0.27 -4.82
C ASP A 30 -33.45 0.69 -4.76
N PHE A 31 -32.93 0.82 -3.54
CA PHE A 31 -31.52 1.08 -3.28
C PHE A 31 -30.80 -0.24 -3.06
N ILE A 32 -29.83 -0.55 -3.93
CA ILE A 32 -28.98 -1.72 -3.80
C ILE A 32 -27.63 -1.29 -3.24
N VAL A 33 -27.26 -1.87 -2.10
CA VAL A 33 -25.93 -1.71 -1.50
C VAL A 33 -24.95 -2.58 -2.28
N LEU A 34 -24.08 -1.96 -3.07
CA LEU A 34 -23.07 -2.66 -3.88
C LEU A 34 -21.91 -3.16 -3.03
N PHE A 35 -21.45 -2.32 -2.11
CA PHE A 35 -20.32 -2.63 -1.25
C PHE A 35 -20.51 -2.13 0.15
N ARG A 36 -20.08 -2.95 1.09
CA ARG A 36 -19.65 -2.52 2.41
C ARG A 36 -18.15 -2.82 2.56
N GLY A 37 -17.39 -1.85 3.05
CA GLY A 37 -16.00 -2.11 3.43
C GLY A 37 -15.94 -2.82 4.78
N ILE A 38 -14.82 -3.48 5.07
CA ILE A 38 -14.54 -4.03 6.41
C ILE A 38 -14.75 -2.91 7.45
N PRO A 39 -15.45 -3.20 8.58
CA PRO A 39 -15.59 -2.24 9.67
C PRO A 39 -14.23 -1.67 10.08
N LYS A 40 -14.16 -0.38 10.42
CA LYS A 40 -12.90 0.23 10.83
C LYS A 40 -12.36 -0.52 12.06
N PHE A 41 -11.13 -1.01 11.98
CA PHE A 41 -10.44 -1.66 13.09
C PHE A 41 -9.16 -0.90 13.45
N THR A 42 -8.77 -1.03 14.72
CA THR A 42 -7.54 -0.45 15.28
C THR A 42 -6.54 -1.55 15.61
N GLY A 43 -5.37 -1.18 16.11
CA GLY A 43 -4.47 -2.16 16.71
C GLY A 43 -4.88 -2.58 18.12
N LEU A 44 -4.13 -3.52 18.71
CA LEU A 44 -4.42 -4.11 20.02
C LEU A 44 -4.15 -3.13 21.16
N VAL A 45 -3.19 -2.25 20.94
CA VAL A 45 -2.76 -1.22 21.88
C VAL A 45 -2.54 0.09 21.13
N ALA A 46 -2.58 1.22 21.85
CA ALA A 46 -2.40 2.55 21.26
C ALA A 46 -1.12 2.70 20.42
N THR A 47 -0.13 1.87 20.71
CA THR A 47 1.16 1.80 20.04
C THR A 47 1.11 1.27 18.61
N ASP A 48 0.02 0.61 18.23
CA ASP A 48 -0.16 0.02 16.90
C ASP A 48 -0.79 1.03 15.90
N GLU A 49 -1.13 2.24 16.35
CA GLU A 49 -1.62 3.33 15.50
C GLU A 49 -0.50 4.29 15.08
N ASP A 50 -0.63 4.87 13.88
CA ASP A 50 0.42 5.72 13.28
C ASP A 50 0.51 7.14 13.89
N GLU A 51 -0.55 7.60 14.58
CA GLU A 51 -0.75 8.97 15.10
C GLU A 51 -1.42 8.94 16.49
N GLU A 52 -1.79 10.10 17.05
CA GLU A 52 -2.55 10.19 18.32
C GLU A 52 -3.70 9.18 18.29
N SER A 53 -3.56 8.13 19.10
CA SER A 53 -4.41 6.97 18.94
C SER A 53 -5.84 7.30 19.36
N HIS A 54 -6.78 7.12 18.45
CA HIS A 54 -8.19 7.03 18.81
C HIS A 54 -8.54 5.64 19.36
N SER A 55 -7.59 4.70 19.44
CA SER A 55 -7.81 3.49 20.24
C SER A 55 -7.86 3.93 21.70
N SER A 56 -9.03 3.83 22.32
CA SER A 56 -9.10 3.87 23.77
C SER A 56 -8.18 2.79 24.35
N ASP A 57 -7.61 3.01 25.54
CA ASP A 57 -6.95 1.95 26.32
C ASP A 57 -7.88 0.75 26.60
N ASN A 58 -9.18 0.92 26.30
CA ASN A 58 -10.15 -0.15 26.29
C ASN A 58 -9.90 -1.13 25.14
N LYS A 59 -9.34 -2.30 25.47
CA LYS A 59 -9.01 -3.44 24.60
C LYS A 59 -10.20 -4.01 23.81
N GLU A 60 -11.39 -3.42 23.93
CA GLU A 60 -12.61 -3.85 23.25
C GLU A 60 -12.84 -3.12 21.91
N GLY A 61 -12.09 -2.04 21.63
CA GLY A 61 -12.30 -1.21 20.43
C GLY A 61 -12.06 -1.89 19.09
N PHE A 62 -11.47 -3.09 19.08
CA PHE A 62 -11.18 -3.90 17.89
C PHE A 62 -12.07 -5.16 17.79
N LEU A 63 -12.86 -5.45 18.82
CA LEU A 63 -13.86 -6.51 18.80
C LEU A 63 -15.18 -5.95 18.25
N PHE A 64 -15.94 -6.79 17.56
CA PHE A 64 -17.28 -6.46 17.11
C PHE A 64 -18.25 -6.49 18.29
N LYS A 65 -19.37 -5.77 18.15
CA LYS A 65 -20.33 -5.45 19.22
C LYS A 65 -20.57 -6.63 20.18
N HIS A 66 -20.55 -6.35 21.49
CA HIS A 66 -20.83 -7.27 22.61
C HIS A 66 -19.79 -8.37 22.89
N TYR A 67 -18.80 -8.54 22.04
CA TYR A 67 -17.72 -9.49 22.30
C TYR A 67 -16.63 -8.88 23.18
N ASN A 68 -16.00 -9.74 23.96
CA ASN A 68 -14.83 -9.46 24.77
C ASN A 68 -13.74 -10.51 24.48
N MET A 69 -12.51 -10.25 24.91
CA MET A 69 -11.39 -11.16 24.60
C MET A 69 -11.55 -12.58 25.16
N LYS A 70 -12.40 -12.80 26.18
CA LYS A 70 -12.66 -14.14 26.72
C LYS A 70 -13.56 -14.98 25.81
N ASP A 71 -14.27 -14.34 24.87
CA ASP A 71 -15.08 -15.03 23.87
C ASP A 71 -14.22 -15.57 22.72
N ALA A 72 -12.99 -15.06 22.56
CA ALA A 72 -12.05 -15.53 21.57
C ALA A 72 -11.43 -16.87 22.01
N CYS A 73 -11.59 -17.91 21.20
CA CYS A 73 -10.92 -19.20 21.43
C CYS A 73 -9.61 -19.32 20.64
N GLY A 74 -9.42 -18.48 19.61
CA GLY A 74 -8.22 -18.44 18.81
C GLY A 74 -8.20 -17.24 17.87
N PHE A 75 -7.16 -17.16 17.05
CA PHE A 75 -7.07 -16.15 16.03
C PHE A 75 -6.30 -16.60 14.80
N LEU A 76 -6.67 -16.05 13.66
CA LEU A 76 -5.97 -16.25 12.40
C LEU A 76 -5.16 -14.99 12.08
N ARG A 77 -3.86 -15.19 11.82
CA ARG A 77 -2.93 -14.14 11.41
C ARG A 77 -2.80 -14.16 9.89
N THR A 78 -2.97 -13.01 9.25
CA THR A 78 -2.63 -12.78 7.84
C THR A 78 -1.48 -11.77 7.72
N ASN A 79 -0.64 -11.88 6.70
CA ASN A 79 0.27 -10.78 6.38
C ASN A 79 -0.55 -9.57 5.91
N LYS A 80 -0.19 -8.39 6.43
CA LYS A 80 -0.81 -7.16 5.96
C LYS A 80 -0.16 -6.75 4.63
N SER A 81 -0.96 -6.70 3.58
CA SER A 81 -0.53 -6.18 2.28
C SER A 81 -0.19 -4.68 2.39
N ASN A 82 0.66 -4.20 1.47
CA ASN A 82 1.23 -2.84 1.45
C ASN A 82 0.73 -2.03 0.23
N GLY A 83 -0.39 -2.46 -0.35
CA GLY A 83 -1.03 -1.83 -1.50
C GLY A 83 -2.17 -0.90 -1.11
N GLU A 84 -3.08 -0.70 -2.08
CA GLU A 84 -4.30 0.06 -1.87
C GLU A 84 -5.52 -0.84 -1.79
N ASN A 85 -6.42 -0.57 -0.85
CA ASN A 85 -7.65 -1.36 -0.69
C ASN A 85 -8.46 -1.42 -2.00
N CYS A 86 -8.84 -2.64 -2.38
CA CYS A 86 -9.72 -2.94 -3.49
C CYS A 86 -10.79 -3.97 -3.11
N LYS A 87 -11.83 -4.06 -3.93
CA LYS A 87 -12.98 -4.94 -3.72
C LYS A 87 -13.62 -5.38 -5.02
N LEU A 88 -14.27 -6.54 -4.99
CA LEU A 88 -15.03 -7.12 -6.11
C LEU A 88 -16.34 -7.76 -5.60
N SER A 89 -17.42 -7.54 -6.33
CA SER A 89 -18.70 -8.24 -6.20
C SER A 89 -19.38 -8.34 -7.58
N VAL A 90 -20.47 -9.10 -7.67
CA VAL A 90 -21.26 -9.28 -8.90
C VAL A 90 -22.66 -8.70 -8.71
N LEU A 91 -23.10 -7.84 -9.62
CA LEU A 91 -24.47 -7.38 -9.67
C LEU A 91 -25.24 -8.23 -10.70
N SER A 92 -26.29 -8.90 -10.27
CA SER A 92 -27.16 -9.70 -11.15
C SER A 92 -28.49 -8.99 -11.34
N LEU A 93 -28.79 -8.56 -12.56
CA LEU A 93 -30.05 -7.88 -12.89
C LEU A 93 -30.91 -8.79 -13.78
N PRO A 94 -32.20 -8.98 -13.48
CA PRO A 94 -33.07 -9.78 -14.33
C PRO A 94 -33.13 -9.17 -15.74
N LYS A 95 -33.11 -10.01 -16.79
CA LYS A 95 -33.39 -9.52 -18.14
C LYS A 95 -34.84 -9.07 -18.22
N VAL A 96 -35.07 -7.90 -18.81
CA VAL A 96 -36.34 -7.15 -18.76
C VAL A 96 -37.52 -7.91 -19.40
N ASP A 97 -37.26 -8.94 -20.21
CA ASP A 97 -38.27 -9.66 -21.00
C ASP A 97 -38.35 -11.17 -20.71
N THR A 98 -37.77 -11.65 -19.61
CA THR A 98 -37.87 -13.07 -19.22
C THR A 98 -39.13 -13.28 -18.36
N PRO A 99 -40.07 -14.16 -18.74
CA PRO A 99 -41.22 -14.51 -17.91
C PRO A 99 -40.77 -14.99 -16.51
N ILE A 100 -41.52 -14.62 -15.47
CA ILE A 100 -41.17 -14.87 -14.06
C ILE A 100 -40.94 -16.36 -13.74
N ASP A 101 -41.55 -17.24 -14.53
CA ASP A 101 -41.59 -18.70 -14.30
C ASP A 101 -40.51 -19.48 -15.06
N VAL A 102 -39.71 -18.83 -15.91
CA VAL A 102 -38.53 -19.44 -16.54
C VAL A 102 -37.33 -19.09 -15.68
N GLU A 103 -36.48 -20.07 -15.37
CA GLU A 103 -35.22 -19.90 -14.64
C GLU A 103 -34.55 -18.59 -15.07
N LYS A 104 -34.63 -17.58 -14.20
CA LYS A 104 -34.48 -16.18 -14.61
C LYS A 104 -33.12 -15.99 -15.27
N ASP A 105 -33.15 -15.56 -16.51
CA ASP A 105 -31.96 -15.21 -17.26
C ASP A 105 -31.51 -13.81 -16.76
N TYR A 106 -30.28 -13.69 -16.27
CA TYR A 106 -29.75 -12.45 -15.67
C TYR A 106 -28.69 -11.81 -16.57
N TYR A 107 -28.58 -10.48 -16.51
CA TYR A 107 -27.36 -9.75 -16.85
C TYR A 107 -26.47 -9.69 -15.62
N HIS A 108 -25.24 -10.17 -15.76
CA HIS A 108 -24.24 -10.08 -14.70
C HIS A 108 -23.25 -8.96 -15.00
N TYR A 109 -23.02 -8.11 -14.01
CA TYR A 109 -22.04 -7.05 -14.04
C TYR A 109 -21.00 -7.29 -12.95
N ALA A 110 -19.73 -7.10 -13.27
CA ALA A 110 -18.72 -6.95 -12.23
C ALA A 110 -18.85 -5.54 -11.65
N VAL A 111 -18.75 -5.48 -10.32
CA VAL A 111 -18.58 -4.24 -9.59
C VAL A 111 -17.24 -4.35 -8.90
N SER A 112 -16.30 -3.45 -9.17
CA SER A 112 -15.02 -3.43 -8.46
C SER A 112 -14.53 -2.01 -8.20
N GLY A 113 -13.63 -1.83 -7.25
CA GLY A 113 -12.99 -0.53 -7.08
C GLY A 113 -12.14 -0.38 -5.84
N SER A 114 -11.71 0.86 -5.60
CA SER A 114 -10.93 1.24 -4.42
C SER A 114 -11.82 1.49 -3.20
N LYS A 115 -11.23 1.94 -2.09
CA LYS A 115 -11.98 2.33 -0.87
C LYS A 115 -13.22 3.21 -1.17
N ASN A 116 -13.04 4.26 -1.98
CA ASN A 116 -14.04 5.31 -2.17
C ASN A 116 -14.58 5.43 -3.61
N THR A 117 -14.11 4.60 -4.55
CA THR A 117 -14.56 4.63 -5.94
C THR A 117 -14.95 3.24 -6.39
N CYS A 118 -15.84 3.13 -7.36
CA CYS A 118 -16.13 1.87 -8.03
C CYS A 118 -16.43 2.05 -9.52
N SER A 119 -16.25 0.96 -10.25
CA SER A 119 -16.53 0.78 -11.66
C SER A 119 -17.47 -0.39 -11.81
N ILE A 120 -18.39 -0.30 -12.78
CA ILE A 120 -19.36 -1.33 -13.12
C ILE A 120 -19.25 -1.61 -14.62
N TRP A 121 -19.13 -2.89 -14.99
CA TRP A 121 -19.08 -3.31 -16.40
C TRP A 121 -19.68 -4.70 -16.58
N PRO A 122 -20.12 -5.09 -17.79
CA PRO A 122 -20.61 -6.44 -18.04
C PRO A 122 -19.55 -7.48 -17.67
N LEU A 123 -19.93 -8.49 -16.91
CA LEU A 123 -19.00 -9.34 -16.16
C LEU A 123 -17.93 -10.02 -17.03
N LEU A 124 -18.30 -10.42 -18.24
CA LEU A 124 -17.42 -11.13 -19.19
C LEU A 124 -16.74 -10.20 -20.21
N ASP A 125 -17.03 -8.90 -20.17
CA ASP A 125 -16.36 -7.93 -21.02
C ASP A 125 -14.99 -7.52 -20.44
N ASP A 126 -14.15 -7.01 -21.34
CA ASP A 126 -12.93 -6.31 -20.96
C ASP A 126 -13.28 -4.93 -20.36
N ALA A 127 -12.92 -4.72 -19.09
CA ALA A 127 -13.15 -3.46 -18.39
C ALA A 127 -12.47 -2.28 -19.09
N GLN A 128 -11.38 -2.48 -19.84
CA GLN A 128 -10.68 -1.41 -20.55
C GLN A 128 -11.51 -0.77 -21.67
N LYS A 129 -12.56 -1.43 -22.17
CA LYS A 129 -13.51 -0.83 -23.12
C LYS A 129 -14.27 0.34 -22.52
N TYR A 130 -14.47 0.31 -21.21
CA TYR A 130 -15.28 1.28 -20.45
C TYR A 130 -14.38 2.23 -19.63
N PHE A 131 -13.28 1.69 -19.11
CA PHE A 131 -12.35 2.36 -18.22
C PHE A 131 -10.93 2.18 -18.75
N PRO A 132 -10.57 2.85 -19.86
CA PRO A 132 -9.25 2.69 -20.47
C PRO A 132 -8.16 3.11 -19.49
N CYS A 133 -7.16 2.25 -19.34
CA CYS A 133 -5.97 2.53 -18.53
C CYS A 133 -4.79 2.67 -19.47
N ASP A 134 -4.37 3.91 -19.74
CA ASP A 134 -3.22 4.16 -20.61
C ASP A 134 -1.92 3.95 -19.81
N GLU A 135 -1.24 2.83 -20.05
CA GLU A 135 0.04 2.55 -19.42
C GLU A 135 1.13 3.55 -19.84
N SER A 136 0.94 4.28 -20.94
CA SER A 136 1.88 5.29 -21.42
C SER A 136 1.66 6.66 -20.78
N SER A 137 0.49 6.88 -20.16
CA SER A 137 0.15 8.13 -19.48
C SER A 137 0.57 8.08 -18.00
N SER A 138 1.49 8.95 -17.59
CA SER A 138 1.94 9.06 -16.19
C SER A 138 0.85 9.60 -15.25
N HIS A 139 -0.26 10.11 -15.79
CA HIS A 139 -1.40 10.59 -15.01
C HIS A 139 -2.36 9.45 -14.65
N ASP A 140 -2.65 8.53 -15.57
CA ASP A 140 -3.62 7.45 -15.33
C ASP A 140 -3.05 6.30 -14.49
N GLN A 141 -1.72 6.10 -14.53
CA GLN A 141 -1.03 5.12 -13.68
C GLN A 141 -1.28 5.32 -12.17
N ARG A 142 -1.69 6.52 -11.75
CA ARG A 142 -1.96 6.89 -10.36
C ARG A 142 -3.38 6.64 -9.91
N ILE A 143 -4.30 6.24 -10.80
CA ILE A 143 -5.70 6.00 -10.45
C ILE A 143 -5.86 4.49 -10.15
N PRO A 144 -5.91 4.08 -8.88
CA PRO A 144 -5.90 2.67 -8.50
C PRO A 144 -7.12 1.93 -9.05
N ASN A 145 -8.25 2.62 -9.15
CA ASN A 145 -9.53 2.07 -9.59
C ASN A 145 -9.49 1.46 -11.01
N LEU A 146 -8.73 2.07 -11.93
CA LEU A 146 -8.60 1.59 -13.30
C LEU A 146 -7.84 0.26 -13.33
N TRP A 147 -6.75 0.17 -12.57
CA TRP A 147 -5.96 -1.05 -12.43
C TRP A 147 -6.71 -2.17 -11.71
N VAL A 148 -7.48 -1.84 -10.67
CA VAL A 148 -8.36 -2.79 -9.99
C VAL A 148 -9.33 -3.42 -10.98
N SER A 149 -10.02 -2.59 -11.78
CA SER A 149 -10.99 -3.06 -12.78
C SER A 149 -10.33 -3.92 -13.86
N LYS A 150 -9.15 -3.51 -14.35
CA LYS A 150 -8.36 -4.27 -15.33
C LYS A 150 -8.00 -5.66 -14.80
N VAL A 151 -7.36 -5.73 -13.63
CA VAL A 151 -6.86 -7.00 -13.06
C VAL A 151 -8.02 -7.95 -12.76
N TYR A 152 -9.11 -7.46 -12.17
CA TYR A 152 -10.29 -8.30 -11.93
C TYR A 152 -10.96 -8.76 -13.24
N SER A 153 -11.13 -7.89 -14.25
CA SER A 153 -11.71 -8.27 -15.54
C SER A 153 -10.88 -9.36 -16.24
N GLU A 154 -9.55 -9.23 -16.27
CA GLU A 154 -8.66 -10.25 -16.84
C GLU A 154 -8.75 -11.59 -16.08
N TRP A 155 -8.83 -11.54 -14.75
CA TRP A 155 -9.00 -12.74 -13.94
C TRP A 155 -10.37 -13.41 -14.15
N LEU A 156 -11.46 -12.66 -14.13
CA LEU A 156 -12.82 -13.18 -14.32
C LEU A 156 -12.99 -13.85 -15.68
N ARG A 157 -12.45 -13.24 -16.75
CA ARG A 157 -12.50 -13.83 -18.10
C ARG A 157 -11.71 -15.13 -18.19
N ARG A 158 -10.55 -15.22 -17.51
CA ARG A 158 -9.77 -16.47 -17.43
C ARG A 158 -10.52 -17.55 -16.65
N LEU A 159 -11.09 -17.19 -15.50
CA LEU A 159 -11.87 -18.10 -14.65
C LEU A 159 -13.04 -18.70 -15.46
N HIS A 160 -13.80 -17.85 -16.16
CA HIS A 160 -14.90 -18.29 -17.03
C HIS A 160 -14.43 -19.20 -18.19
N ALA A 161 -13.25 -18.94 -18.78
CA ALA A 161 -12.75 -19.70 -19.91
C ALA A 161 -12.20 -21.09 -19.52
N GLN A 162 -11.72 -21.25 -18.29
CA GLN A 162 -11.03 -22.47 -17.83
C GLN A 162 -11.96 -23.46 -17.11
N ASP A 163 -12.98 -22.97 -16.42
CA ASP A 163 -13.79 -23.78 -15.55
C ASP A 163 -15.11 -24.25 -16.19
N SER A 164 -15.68 -25.30 -15.61
CA SER A 164 -16.98 -25.81 -16.04
C SER A 164 -18.09 -24.77 -15.83
N LYS A 165 -19.13 -24.81 -16.67
CA LYS A 165 -20.31 -23.95 -16.55
C LYS A 165 -20.92 -23.96 -15.14
N LEU A 166 -20.96 -25.13 -14.49
CA LEU A 166 -21.50 -25.30 -13.14
C LEU A 166 -20.68 -24.53 -12.09
N PHE A 167 -19.36 -24.65 -12.15
CA PHE A 167 -18.47 -23.93 -11.25
C PHE A 167 -18.62 -22.41 -11.40
N TRP A 168 -18.70 -21.92 -12.65
CA TRP A 168 -18.91 -20.51 -12.90
C TRP A 168 -20.24 -20.02 -12.31
N GLN A 169 -21.34 -20.76 -12.53
CA GLN A 169 -22.64 -20.42 -11.95
C GLN A 169 -22.62 -20.38 -10.41
N GLU A 170 -21.90 -21.31 -9.77
CA GLU A 170 -21.69 -21.30 -8.33
C GLU A 170 -20.91 -20.06 -7.87
N PHE A 171 -19.84 -19.69 -8.59
CA PHE A 171 -19.10 -18.45 -8.33
C PHE A 171 -20.00 -17.22 -8.42
N ILE A 172 -20.80 -17.10 -9.49
CA ILE A 172 -21.75 -15.99 -9.65
C ILE A 172 -22.76 -15.94 -8.52
N LYS A 173 -23.32 -17.09 -8.16
CA LYS A 173 -24.28 -17.20 -7.07
C LYS A 173 -23.67 -16.69 -5.76
N ASN A 174 -22.47 -17.15 -5.42
CA ASN A 174 -21.77 -16.79 -4.18
C ASN A 174 -21.37 -15.30 -4.14
N MET A 175 -20.98 -14.73 -5.29
CA MET A 175 -20.49 -13.35 -5.40
C MET A 175 -21.58 -12.33 -5.68
N SER A 176 -22.82 -12.77 -5.99
CA SER A 176 -23.90 -11.84 -6.29
C SER A 176 -24.21 -11.00 -5.06
N ILE A 177 -24.44 -9.70 -5.27
CA ILE A 177 -24.74 -8.73 -4.20
C ILE A 177 -25.94 -9.19 -3.36
N ASP A 178 -26.91 -9.85 -3.98
CA ASP A 178 -28.08 -10.41 -3.31
C ASP A 178 -27.79 -11.67 -2.48
N ASN A 179 -26.65 -12.35 -2.71
CA ASN A 179 -26.48 -13.76 -2.36
C ASN A 179 -25.17 -14.17 -1.69
N GLN A 180 -24.24 -13.29 -1.27
CA GLN A 180 -23.48 -13.44 0.00
C GLN A 180 -22.14 -12.73 0.07
N PHE A 181 -21.29 -12.68 -0.97
CA PHE A 181 -19.88 -12.31 -0.74
C PHE A 181 -19.36 -11.08 -1.48
N ILE A 182 -18.52 -10.32 -0.77
CA ILE A 182 -17.65 -9.29 -1.31
C ILE A 182 -16.20 -9.74 -1.10
N ILE A 183 -15.43 -9.83 -2.19
CA ILE A 183 -13.98 -10.05 -2.13
C ILE A 183 -13.32 -8.75 -1.70
N MET A 184 -12.50 -8.82 -0.66
CA MET A 184 -11.64 -7.74 -0.20
C MET A 184 -10.19 -8.07 -0.53
N GLY A 185 -9.49 -7.12 -1.14
CA GLY A 185 -8.07 -7.26 -1.47
C GLY A 185 -7.31 -5.94 -1.41
N GLU A 186 -6.01 -5.98 -1.70
CA GLU A 186 -5.19 -4.82 -1.96
C GLU A 186 -4.55 -4.91 -3.35
N ILE A 187 -4.74 -3.87 -4.16
CA ILE A 187 -3.97 -3.71 -5.39
C ILE A 187 -2.56 -3.25 -5.02
N ASN A 188 -1.59 -4.12 -5.29
CA ASN A 188 -0.18 -3.85 -5.14
C ASN A 188 0.34 -3.38 -6.48
N SER A 189 0.98 -2.22 -6.49
CA SER A 189 1.63 -1.65 -7.67
C SER A 189 2.89 -0.93 -7.25
N LYS A 190 3.94 -1.07 -8.05
CA LYS A 190 5.19 -0.30 -7.89
C LYS A 190 4.96 1.22 -7.85
N PHE A 191 3.86 1.71 -8.43
CA PHE A 191 3.54 3.14 -8.49
C PHE A 191 2.75 3.64 -7.27
N SER A 192 2.13 2.72 -6.53
CA SER A 192 1.41 2.99 -5.29
C SER A 192 2.17 2.40 -4.09
N GLU A 193 3.50 2.30 -4.20
CA GLU A 193 4.34 1.75 -3.14
C GLU A 193 4.15 2.58 -1.86
N HIS A 194 3.72 1.90 -0.79
CA HIS A 194 3.70 2.51 0.52
C HIS A 194 5.12 2.52 1.10
N ILE A 195 5.52 1.49 1.83
CA ILE A 195 6.83 1.44 2.52
C ILE A 195 7.65 0.23 2.09
N ILE A 196 6.98 -0.86 1.76
CA ILE A 196 7.67 -2.09 1.35
C ILE A 196 7.74 -2.13 -0.18
N PRO A 197 8.92 -2.40 -0.77
CA PRO A 197 9.05 -2.52 -2.21
C PRO A 197 8.08 -3.50 -2.82
N ILE A 198 7.37 -3.06 -3.86
CA ILE A 198 6.44 -3.88 -4.64
C ILE A 198 7.05 -4.10 -6.02
N ASN A 199 7.39 -5.36 -6.34
CA ASN A 199 8.10 -5.71 -7.57
C ASN A 199 7.19 -5.90 -8.81
N GLY A 200 5.87 -5.83 -8.65
CA GLY A 200 4.92 -6.11 -9.73
C GLY A 200 3.57 -5.43 -9.53
N MET A 201 2.62 -5.76 -10.40
CA MET A 201 1.24 -5.36 -10.25
C MET A 201 0.37 -6.60 -10.02
N PHE A 202 -0.37 -6.63 -8.91
CA PHE A 202 -1.21 -7.79 -8.58
C PHE A 202 -2.22 -7.40 -7.52
N ILE A 203 -3.31 -8.17 -7.41
CA ILE A 203 -4.25 -8.03 -6.29
C ILE A 203 -3.95 -9.13 -5.27
N GLU A 204 -3.76 -8.75 -4.01
CA GLU A 204 -3.71 -9.67 -2.87
C GLU A 204 -5.04 -9.66 -2.13
N VAL A 205 -5.83 -10.72 -2.28
CA VAL A 205 -7.08 -10.90 -1.53
C VAL A 205 -6.79 -11.38 -0.11
N TYR A 206 -7.59 -10.91 0.84
CA TYR A 206 -7.34 -11.18 2.26
C TYR A 206 -8.60 -11.43 3.10
N ALA A 207 -9.79 -11.11 2.60
CA ALA A 207 -11.03 -11.41 3.29
C ALA A 207 -12.21 -11.58 2.32
N LEU A 208 -13.23 -12.32 2.77
CA LEU A 208 -14.57 -12.32 2.21
C LEU A 208 -15.51 -11.71 3.25
N LEU A 209 -16.32 -10.74 2.83
CA LEU A 209 -17.39 -10.18 3.68
C LEU A 209 -18.70 -10.85 3.35
N ASP A 210 -19.48 -11.18 4.38
CA ASP A 210 -20.85 -11.63 4.23
C ASP A 210 -21.80 -10.43 4.08
N ASN A 211 -22.23 -10.17 2.85
CA ASN A 211 -23.19 -9.13 2.50
C ASN A 211 -24.63 -9.47 2.92
N SER A 212 -24.92 -10.73 3.28
CA SER A 212 -26.23 -11.11 3.83
C SER A 212 -26.39 -10.66 5.29
N ASP A 213 -25.27 -10.50 6.00
CA ASP A 213 -25.25 -9.88 7.32
C ASP A 213 -25.44 -8.36 7.20
N LYS A 214 -26.38 -7.83 7.97
CA LYS A 214 -26.60 -6.38 8.09
C LYS A 214 -25.35 -5.63 8.52
N ASP A 215 -24.42 -6.29 9.19
CA ASP A 215 -23.15 -5.70 9.63
C ASP A 215 -22.00 -5.84 8.60
N GLY A 216 -22.12 -6.72 7.60
CA GLY A 216 -21.12 -6.92 6.54
C GLY A 216 -19.78 -7.41 7.08
N LEU A 217 -19.84 -8.33 8.04
CA LEU A 217 -18.67 -8.82 8.75
C LEU A 217 -17.88 -9.82 7.90
N PRO A 218 -16.56 -9.94 8.12
CA PRO A 218 -15.78 -10.97 7.47
C PRO A 218 -16.24 -12.36 7.92
N ILE A 219 -16.33 -13.31 6.98
CA ILE A 219 -16.47 -14.73 7.34
C ILE A 219 -15.16 -15.27 7.91
N HIS A 220 -15.22 -16.44 8.54
CA HIS A 220 -14.04 -17.13 9.03
C HIS A 220 -12.96 -17.22 7.94
N PRO A 221 -11.72 -16.73 8.17
CA PRO A 221 -10.75 -16.63 7.08
C PRO A 221 -10.35 -18.00 6.55
N GLY A 222 -10.35 -19.06 7.37
CA GLY A 222 -10.13 -20.43 6.88
C GLY A 222 -11.12 -20.84 5.77
N ASN A 223 -12.40 -20.44 5.90
CA ASN A 223 -13.41 -20.69 4.88
C ASN A 223 -13.18 -19.78 3.66
N ALA A 224 -12.84 -18.50 3.88
CA ALA A 224 -12.53 -17.56 2.81
C ALA A 224 -11.34 -18.03 1.95
N PHE A 225 -10.24 -18.46 2.58
CA PHE A 225 -9.06 -18.97 1.87
C PHE A 225 -9.34 -20.27 1.13
N GLN A 226 -10.22 -21.13 1.65
CA GLN A 226 -10.67 -22.31 0.92
C GLN A 226 -11.45 -21.92 -0.35
N LEU A 227 -12.34 -20.92 -0.26
CA LEU A 227 -13.04 -20.38 -1.43
C LEU A 227 -12.07 -19.74 -2.44
N PHE A 228 -11.09 -18.96 -1.98
CA PHE A 228 -10.04 -18.40 -2.85
C PHE A 228 -9.30 -19.49 -3.62
N ARG A 229 -8.93 -20.59 -2.97
CA ARG A 229 -8.30 -21.75 -3.63
C ARG A 229 -9.23 -22.39 -4.65
N ASN A 230 -10.51 -22.55 -4.31
CA ASN A 230 -11.51 -23.07 -5.24
C ASN A 230 -11.60 -22.18 -6.49
N TRP A 231 -11.55 -20.86 -6.31
CA TRP A 231 -11.52 -19.84 -7.37
C TRP A 231 -10.14 -19.60 -8.00
N LYS A 232 -9.22 -20.56 -7.85
CA LYS A 232 -7.89 -20.55 -8.47
C LYS A 232 -7.04 -19.32 -8.13
N MET A 233 -7.32 -18.65 -7.02
CA MET A 233 -6.44 -17.62 -6.48
C MET A 233 -5.28 -18.31 -5.76
N ILE A 234 -4.06 -18.03 -6.21
CA ILE A 234 -2.86 -18.74 -5.75
C ILE A 234 -2.36 -18.08 -4.45
N PRO A 235 -1.85 -18.84 -3.48
CA PRO A 235 -1.17 -18.23 -2.33
C PRO A 235 0.00 -17.36 -2.78
N THR A 236 0.22 -16.27 -2.07
CA THR A 236 1.45 -15.47 -2.23
C THR A 236 2.63 -16.28 -1.74
N VAL A 237 3.34 -16.96 -2.63
CA VAL A 237 4.61 -17.59 -2.28
C VAL A 237 5.67 -16.50 -2.24
N GLN A 238 6.31 -16.32 -1.09
CA GLN A 238 7.55 -15.55 -0.99
C GLN A 238 8.67 -16.35 -1.64
N THR A 239 8.69 -16.45 -2.97
CA THR A 239 9.84 -17.00 -3.68
C THR A 239 10.96 -15.97 -3.60
N ASN A 240 11.85 -16.15 -2.62
CA ASN A 240 13.14 -15.45 -2.56
C ASN A 240 14.07 -15.82 -3.73
N THR A 241 13.66 -16.77 -4.58
CA THR A 241 14.34 -17.10 -5.81
C THR A 241 14.03 -16.02 -6.85
N GLU A 242 15.09 -15.29 -7.22
CA GLU A 242 15.18 -14.44 -8.41
C GLU A 242 14.93 -15.25 -9.70
N GLU A 243 13.75 -15.85 -9.87
CA GLU A 243 13.38 -16.50 -11.12
C GLU A 243 13.17 -15.41 -12.18
N LYS A 244 14.26 -15.13 -12.89
CA LYS A 244 14.42 -14.18 -14.01
C LYS A 244 13.56 -14.48 -15.24
N HIS A 245 12.54 -15.31 -15.11
CA HIS A 245 11.60 -15.65 -16.18
C HIS A 245 10.15 -15.62 -15.66
N GLU A 246 9.76 -14.53 -14.97
CA GLU A 246 8.35 -14.15 -14.98
C GLU A 246 7.98 -13.84 -16.44
N ASN A 247 7.43 -14.84 -17.14
CA ASN A 247 6.71 -14.64 -18.38
C ASN A 247 5.72 -13.48 -18.16
N GLU A 248 5.64 -12.57 -19.12
CA GLU A 248 4.75 -11.39 -19.06
C GLU A 248 3.28 -11.74 -18.80
N GLU A 249 2.89 -13.00 -19.04
CA GLU A 249 1.57 -13.56 -18.74
C GLU A 249 1.19 -13.55 -17.24
N ASN A 250 2.15 -13.41 -16.31
CA ASN A 250 1.87 -13.32 -14.87
C ASN A 250 1.70 -11.88 -14.34
N ARG A 251 1.68 -10.85 -15.20
CA ARG A 251 1.64 -9.43 -14.76
C ARG A 251 0.33 -8.97 -14.13
N HIS A 252 -0.75 -9.75 -14.19
CA HIS A 252 -2.02 -9.41 -13.54
C HIS A 252 -2.62 -10.64 -12.84
N THR A 253 -1.90 -11.13 -11.82
CA THR A 253 -2.37 -12.24 -10.99
C THR A 253 -3.21 -11.73 -9.82
N ILE A 254 -4.20 -12.53 -9.43
CA ILE A 254 -4.84 -12.43 -8.13
C ILE A 254 -4.24 -13.51 -7.24
N LYS A 255 -3.68 -13.06 -6.12
CA LYS A 255 -3.08 -13.91 -5.10
C LYS A 255 -3.87 -13.75 -3.81
N HIS A 256 -3.79 -14.70 -2.90
CA HIS A 256 -4.27 -14.50 -1.54
C HIS A 256 -3.09 -14.33 -0.57
N VAL A 257 -3.30 -13.55 0.49
CA VAL A 257 -2.27 -13.35 1.53
C VAL A 257 -1.93 -14.67 2.22
N LEU A 258 -0.71 -14.75 2.74
CA LEU A 258 -0.30 -15.85 3.62
C LEU A 258 -1.02 -15.74 4.96
N PHE A 259 -1.40 -16.89 5.52
CA PHE A 259 -2.05 -16.95 6.81
C PHE A 259 -1.58 -18.12 7.68
N SER A 260 -1.83 -18.02 8.98
CA SER A 260 -1.54 -19.04 9.99
C SER A 260 -2.57 -18.97 11.10
N ASN A 261 -2.91 -20.11 11.69
CA ASN A 261 -3.87 -20.21 12.78
C ASN A 261 -3.16 -20.39 14.12
N HIS A 262 -3.64 -19.73 15.18
CA HIS A 262 -2.97 -19.68 16.48
C HIS A 262 -3.99 -19.81 17.62
N ASP A 263 -3.55 -20.39 18.73
CA ASP A 263 -4.31 -20.39 19.98
C ASP A 263 -4.26 -18.99 20.61
N ILE A 264 -5.32 -18.59 21.32
CA ILE A 264 -5.38 -17.27 21.96
C ILE A 264 -4.25 -17.05 22.98
N ALA A 265 -3.73 -18.11 23.59
CA ALA A 265 -2.58 -18.08 24.50
C ALA A 265 -1.26 -17.69 23.79
N GLU A 266 -1.18 -17.81 22.47
CA GLU A 266 0.00 -17.45 21.67
C GLU A 266 0.02 -15.98 21.24
N LEU A 267 -1.03 -15.21 21.55
CA LEU A 267 -1.24 -13.86 21.04
C LEU A 267 -0.03 -12.94 21.26
N GLU A 268 0.49 -12.85 22.48
CA GLU A 268 1.62 -11.97 22.82
C GLU A 268 2.88 -12.35 22.04
N LYS A 269 3.21 -13.65 21.99
CA LYS A 269 4.36 -14.17 21.24
C LYS A 269 4.26 -13.86 19.74
N VAL A 270 3.06 -14.00 19.15
CA VAL A 270 2.85 -13.71 17.73
C VAL A 270 2.95 -12.21 17.46
N VAL A 271 2.41 -11.37 18.35
CA VAL A 271 2.52 -9.90 18.27
C VAL A 271 3.99 -9.48 18.30
N ASP A 272 4.77 -9.99 19.25
CA ASP A 272 6.18 -9.67 19.39
C ASP A 272 6.99 -10.11 18.16
N SER A 273 6.74 -11.33 17.67
CA SER A 273 7.37 -11.83 16.44
C SER A 273 7.06 -10.95 15.21
N VAL A 274 5.85 -10.39 15.11
CA VAL A 274 5.50 -9.46 14.02
C VAL A 274 6.21 -8.11 14.20
N ARG A 275 6.31 -7.62 15.43
CA ARG A 275 6.98 -6.34 15.75
C ARG A 275 8.46 -6.37 15.43
N GLU A 276 9.12 -7.50 15.66
CA GLU A 276 10.54 -7.72 15.35
C GLU A 276 10.81 -7.94 13.86
N ASN A 277 9.78 -8.19 13.04
CA ASN A 277 9.98 -8.54 11.64
C ASN A 277 10.22 -7.30 10.76
N GLY A 278 11.47 -7.09 10.33
CA GLY A 278 11.87 -5.98 9.44
C GLY A 278 11.57 -6.17 7.94
N THR A 279 10.83 -7.20 7.55
CA THR A 279 10.56 -7.54 6.13
C THR A 279 9.10 -7.39 5.73
N ILE A 280 8.19 -7.20 6.69
CA ILE A 280 6.75 -7.08 6.46
C ILE A 280 6.21 -5.79 7.08
N GLU A 281 5.07 -5.32 6.59
CA GLU A 281 4.42 -4.12 7.15
C GLU A 281 3.87 -4.45 8.54
N GLY A 282 3.36 -5.67 8.67
CA GLY A 282 2.68 -6.15 9.85
C GLY A 282 1.77 -7.31 9.52
N CYS A 283 0.78 -7.51 10.38
CA CYS A 283 -0.27 -8.50 10.20
C CYS A 283 -1.65 -7.92 10.52
N VAL A 284 -2.68 -8.62 10.03
CA VAL A 284 -4.06 -8.48 10.51
C VAL A 284 -4.43 -9.77 11.23
N LEU A 285 -4.95 -9.63 12.45
CA LEU A 285 -5.42 -10.68 13.34
C LEU A 285 -6.94 -10.74 13.26
N TYR A 286 -7.48 -11.92 12.99
CA TYR A 286 -8.90 -12.23 12.94
C TYR A 286 -9.23 -13.08 14.16
N PHE A 287 -9.88 -12.48 15.17
CA PHE A 287 -10.30 -13.20 16.38
C PHE A 287 -11.59 -13.95 16.09
N TYR A 288 -11.70 -15.19 16.55
CA TYR A 288 -12.90 -16.01 16.36
C TYR A 288 -13.31 -16.74 17.63
N ASP A 289 -14.62 -17.02 17.73
CA ASP A 289 -15.23 -17.75 18.84
C ASP A 289 -15.22 -19.28 18.61
N VAL A 290 -15.75 -20.04 19.57
CA VAL A 290 -15.87 -21.51 19.49
C VAL A 290 -16.76 -22.02 18.35
N HIS A 291 -17.53 -21.14 17.71
CA HIS A 291 -18.36 -21.43 16.55
C HIS A 291 -17.70 -20.97 15.23
N ASN A 292 -16.45 -20.51 15.28
CA ASN A 292 -15.69 -19.92 14.17
C ASN A 292 -16.29 -18.63 13.60
N ASN A 293 -17.14 -17.92 14.36
CA ASN A 293 -17.57 -16.58 13.95
C ASN A 293 -16.41 -15.60 14.16
N VAL A 294 -16.15 -14.71 13.20
CA VAL A 294 -15.16 -13.65 13.40
C VAL A 294 -15.76 -12.60 14.33
N ILE A 295 -15.19 -12.48 15.52
CA ILE A 295 -15.68 -11.59 16.58
C ILE A 295 -14.84 -10.31 16.70
N GLY A 296 -13.75 -10.18 15.93
CA GLY A 296 -12.94 -8.98 15.93
C GLY A 296 -11.79 -9.01 14.94
N LEU A 297 -11.27 -7.81 14.66
CA LEU A 297 -10.13 -7.60 13.77
C LEU A 297 -9.16 -6.65 14.43
N SER A 298 -7.87 -6.97 14.42
CA SER A 298 -6.83 -6.05 14.86
C SER A 298 -5.66 -6.03 13.90
N LYS A 299 -4.93 -4.92 13.86
CA LYS A 299 -3.66 -4.81 13.11
C LYS A 299 -2.48 -4.70 14.06
N VAL A 300 -1.39 -5.36 13.72
CA VAL A 300 -0.09 -5.19 14.37
C VAL A 300 0.88 -4.77 13.29
N LYS A 301 1.65 -3.70 13.51
CA LYS A 301 2.67 -3.23 12.57
C LYS A 301 4.05 -3.60 13.08
N SER A 302 4.98 -3.86 12.15
CA SER A 302 6.38 -4.04 12.53
C SER A 302 6.98 -2.72 12.98
N ASN A 303 7.92 -2.78 13.93
CA ASN A 303 8.61 -1.60 14.44
C ASN A 303 9.34 -0.87 13.31
N ASP A 304 10.02 -1.64 12.46
CA ASP A 304 10.73 -1.15 11.29
C ASP A 304 9.80 -0.42 10.29
N TYR A 305 8.62 -0.97 10.00
CA TYR A 305 7.64 -0.29 9.14
C TYR A 305 7.19 1.04 9.75
N VAL A 306 6.89 1.08 11.06
CA VAL A 306 6.44 2.30 11.74
C VAL A 306 7.50 3.40 11.66
N ILE A 307 8.77 3.05 11.92
CA ILE A 307 9.90 3.99 11.81
C ILE A 307 10.01 4.54 10.39
N ARG A 308 10.01 3.66 9.38
CA ARG A 308 10.08 4.04 7.96
C ARG A 308 8.93 4.93 7.53
N ARG A 309 7.69 4.58 7.93
CA ARG A 309 6.49 5.36 7.61
C ARG A 309 6.55 6.74 8.24
N ARG A 310 6.89 6.82 9.53
CA ARG A 310 7.02 8.09 10.25
C ARG A 310 7.99 9.00 9.53
N LEU A 311 9.12 8.44 9.13
CA LEU A 311 10.15 9.16 8.42
C LEU A 311 9.69 9.66 7.04
N ARG A 312 9.10 8.79 6.21
CA ARG A 312 8.55 9.15 4.90
C ARG A 312 7.57 10.31 5.00
N GLU A 313 6.60 10.23 5.92
CA GLU A 313 5.58 11.29 6.07
C GLU A 313 6.20 12.62 6.51
N ARG A 314 7.19 12.62 7.41
CA ARG A 314 7.86 13.86 7.81
C ARG A 314 8.61 14.50 6.64
N LEU A 315 9.35 13.72 5.86
CA LEU A 315 10.02 14.22 4.65
C LEU A 315 9.01 14.74 3.62
N LYS A 316 7.94 13.99 3.39
CA LYS A 316 6.89 14.33 2.42
C LYS A 316 6.32 15.72 2.70
N PHE A 317 5.87 15.97 3.92
CA PHE A 317 5.23 17.25 4.24
C PHE A 317 6.21 18.40 4.46
N ALA A 318 7.42 18.13 4.98
CA ALA A 318 8.38 19.19 5.27
C ALA A 318 9.14 19.67 4.02
N ILE A 319 9.42 18.78 3.07
CA ILE A 319 10.30 19.06 1.92
C ILE A 319 9.56 18.84 0.60
N TRP A 320 8.96 17.66 0.42
CA TRP A 320 8.43 17.24 -0.87
C TRP A 320 7.24 18.05 -1.35
N VAL A 321 6.24 18.23 -0.50
CA VAL A 321 5.02 18.96 -0.82
C VAL A 321 5.38 20.42 -1.14
N PRO A 322 6.20 21.13 -0.32
CA PRO A 322 6.70 22.45 -0.69
C PRO A 322 7.46 22.50 -2.04
N LEU A 323 8.32 21.52 -2.33
CA LEU A 323 9.01 21.42 -3.63
C LEU A 323 8.02 21.21 -4.78
N ALA A 324 7.08 20.28 -4.62
CA ALA A 324 6.07 19.96 -5.62
C ALA A 324 5.13 21.14 -5.88
N HIS A 325 4.92 22.01 -4.91
CA HIS A 325 4.12 23.24 -5.06
C HIS A 325 4.95 24.45 -5.50
N GLY A 326 6.28 24.33 -5.62
CA GLY A 326 7.17 25.44 -5.98
C GLY A 326 7.30 26.52 -4.90
N GLU A 327 7.06 26.14 -3.64
CA GLU A 327 7.13 27.03 -2.49
C GLU A 327 8.58 27.27 -2.02
N ILE A 328 9.53 26.43 -2.44
CA ILE A 328 10.96 26.56 -2.10
C ILE A 328 11.68 27.34 -3.20
N ARG A 329 12.37 28.41 -2.79
CA ARG A 329 13.10 29.31 -3.67
C ARG A 329 14.06 28.58 -4.59
N GLY A 330 13.94 28.84 -5.89
CA GLY A 330 14.83 28.28 -6.91
C GLY A 330 14.47 26.86 -7.37
N TYR A 331 13.35 26.31 -6.89
CA TYR A 331 12.82 25.01 -7.30
C TYR A 331 11.41 25.17 -7.87
N ARG A 332 11.18 24.72 -9.11
CA ARG A 332 9.86 24.71 -9.75
C ARG A 332 9.58 23.32 -10.29
N SER A 333 8.36 22.85 -10.07
CA SER A 333 7.81 21.60 -10.64
C SER A 333 6.80 21.91 -11.75
N SER A 334 6.38 20.88 -12.48
CA SER A 334 5.29 21.00 -13.45
C SER A 334 3.98 21.44 -12.81
N SER A 335 3.68 20.91 -11.61
CA SER A 335 2.51 21.24 -10.79
C SER A 335 2.50 22.70 -10.33
N SER A 336 3.67 23.26 -10.01
CA SER A 336 3.82 24.62 -9.46
C SER A 336 3.58 25.74 -10.47
N ARG A 337 3.63 25.46 -11.78
CA ARG A 337 3.43 26.48 -12.84
C ARG A 337 2.09 27.21 -12.73
N LYS A 338 1.10 26.59 -12.09
CA LYS A 338 -0.27 27.09 -11.99
C LYS A 338 -0.56 27.83 -10.68
N THR A 339 0.34 27.82 -9.70
CA THR A 339 0.13 28.34 -8.35
C THR A 339 0.93 29.62 -8.13
N GLU A 340 0.29 30.69 -7.64
CA GLU A 340 0.94 32.00 -7.38
C GLU A 340 1.89 32.00 -6.16
N LEU A 341 2.05 30.88 -5.47
CA LEU A 341 2.77 30.76 -4.19
C LEU A 341 4.27 30.48 -4.38
N PHE A 342 4.97 31.39 -5.05
CA PHE A 342 6.38 31.18 -5.38
C PHE A 342 7.34 31.64 -4.27
N ASP A 343 8.44 30.89 -4.11
CA ASP A 343 9.65 31.30 -3.38
C ASP A 343 9.43 31.74 -1.92
N ARG A 344 8.44 31.15 -1.24
CA ARG A 344 8.08 31.44 0.16
C ARG A 344 9.17 31.03 1.15
N PHE A 345 9.90 29.97 0.84
CA PHE A 345 10.83 29.35 1.79
C PHE A 345 12.21 29.17 1.18
N ASP A 346 13.23 29.24 2.02
CA ASP A 346 14.57 28.76 1.67
C ASP A 346 14.68 27.25 1.94
N ILE A 347 15.50 26.55 1.14
CA ILE A 347 15.70 25.10 1.30
C ILE A 347 16.36 24.78 2.63
N GLU A 348 17.30 25.60 3.10
CA GLU A 348 18.01 25.40 4.37
C GLU A 348 17.06 25.61 5.56
N ASP A 349 16.12 26.57 5.47
CA ASP A 349 15.07 26.76 6.47
C ASP A 349 14.14 25.55 6.55
N LYS A 350 13.74 24.99 5.41
CA LYS A 350 12.89 23.79 5.37
C LYS A 350 13.62 22.54 5.83
N LEU A 351 14.91 22.41 5.52
CA LEU A 351 15.76 21.36 6.08
C LEU A 351 15.79 21.44 7.60
N LYS A 352 16.08 22.61 8.18
CA LYS A 352 16.10 22.81 9.63
C LYS A 352 14.75 22.50 10.28
N GLN A 353 13.64 22.93 9.67
CA GLN A 353 12.30 22.57 10.14
C GLN A 353 12.09 21.05 10.09
N CYS A 354 12.45 20.40 8.99
CA CYS A 354 12.33 18.96 8.83
C CYS A 354 13.14 18.21 9.90
N GLU A 355 14.37 18.63 10.19
CA GLU A 355 15.22 18.05 11.23
C GLU A 355 14.54 18.12 12.61
N GLN A 356 13.99 19.27 12.98
CA GLN A 356 13.25 19.44 14.24
C GLN A 356 12.00 18.56 14.29
N HIS A 357 11.27 18.45 13.17
CA HIS A 357 10.10 17.59 13.06
C HIS A 357 10.44 16.10 13.14
N LEU A 358 11.56 15.69 12.55
CA LEU A 358 12.08 14.32 12.65
C LEU A 358 12.48 14.00 14.07
N GLN A 359 13.23 14.89 14.73
CA GLN A 359 13.65 14.71 16.12
C GLN A 359 12.44 14.54 17.05
N LYS A 360 11.48 15.48 17.01
CA LYS A 360 10.24 15.38 17.79
C LYS A 360 9.41 14.16 17.41
N GLY A 361 9.38 13.82 16.12
CA GLY A 361 8.60 12.70 15.59
C GLY A 361 9.13 11.34 16.03
N MET A 362 10.45 11.18 16.08
CA MET A 362 11.14 9.98 16.54
C MET A 362 11.04 9.84 18.05
N GLN A 363 11.23 10.91 18.82
CA GLN A 363 11.06 10.94 20.29
C GLN A 363 9.66 10.50 20.77
N LYS A 364 8.65 10.62 19.90
CA LYS A 364 7.27 10.20 20.18
C LYS A 364 7.02 8.72 19.91
N LEU A 365 8.00 7.96 19.41
CA LEU A 365 7.88 6.52 19.19
C LEU A 365 8.17 5.73 20.47
N THR A 366 7.73 6.24 21.63
CA THR A 366 8.00 5.68 22.97
C THR A 366 7.53 4.25 23.15
N PHE A 367 6.72 3.77 22.22
CA PHE A 367 6.16 2.44 22.19
C PHE A 367 6.99 1.40 21.45
N ILE A 368 7.96 1.83 20.65
CA ILE A 368 8.87 0.92 19.98
C ILE A 368 9.89 0.43 21.01
N PRO A 369 10.07 -0.90 21.20
CA PRO A 369 11.12 -1.44 22.05
C PRO A 369 12.49 -0.85 21.72
N GLY A 370 13.25 -0.46 22.75
CA GLY A 370 14.56 0.19 22.56
C GLY A 370 14.50 1.65 22.09
N HIS A 371 13.32 2.29 22.06
CA HIS A 371 13.19 3.67 21.57
C HIS A 371 14.10 4.64 22.30
N LYS A 372 14.19 4.58 23.64
CA LYS A 372 14.96 5.55 24.44
C LYS A 372 16.44 5.55 24.07
N GLU A 373 16.94 4.38 23.69
CA GLU A 373 18.31 4.08 23.32
C GLU A 373 18.57 4.46 21.86
N HIS A 374 17.60 4.25 20.96
CA HIS A 374 17.83 4.30 19.51
C HIS A 374 17.27 5.52 18.78
N TRP A 375 16.35 6.29 19.37
CA TRP A 375 15.70 7.40 18.67
C TRP A 375 16.67 8.47 18.15
N ASN A 376 17.78 8.68 18.87
CA ASN A 376 18.85 9.57 18.47
C ASN A 376 19.55 9.09 17.19
N THR A 377 19.90 7.79 17.14
CA THR A 377 20.54 7.16 15.98
C THR A 377 19.64 7.20 14.76
N TRP A 378 18.36 6.86 14.93
CA TRP A 378 17.37 6.95 13.84
C TRP A 378 17.28 8.38 13.32
N THR A 379 17.15 9.37 14.22
CA THR A 379 17.09 10.78 13.83
C THR A 379 18.35 11.21 13.09
N ALA A 380 19.54 10.89 13.60
CA ALA A 380 20.81 11.25 12.99
C ALA A 380 20.95 10.67 11.58
N PHE A 381 20.62 9.40 11.39
CA PHE A 381 20.59 8.77 10.06
C PHE A 381 19.63 9.49 9.12
N CYS A 382 18.42 9.78 9.57
CA CYS A 382 17.38 10.43 8.77
C CYS A 382 17.81 11.84 8.31
N VAL A 383 18.38 12.62 9.22
CA VAL A 383 18.92 13.95 8.93
C VAL A 383 20.10 13.86 7.97
N GLY A 384 21.03 12.93 8.20
CA GLY A 384 22.17 12.68 7.32
C GLY A 384 21.74 12.32 5.89
N PHE A 385 20.79 11.39 5.76
CA PHE A 385 20.20 11.03 4.47
C PHE A 385 19.56 12.24 3.79
N LEU A 386 18.74 13.00 4.51
CA LEU A 386 18.03 14.14 3.94
C LEU A 386 19.02 15.19 3.40
N ARG A 387 20.04 15.54 4.19
CA ARG A 387 21.08 16.47 3.77
C ARG A 387 21.84 15.96 2.56
N TRP A 388 22.21 14.67 2.55
CA TRP A 388 22.84 14.04 1.40
C TRP A 388 21.95 14.15 0.16
N TRP A 389 20.67 13.81 0.30
CA TRP A 389 19.72 13.81 -0.80
C TRP A 389 19.57 15.22 -1.39
N VAL A 390 19.36 16.23 -0.56
CA VAL A 390 19.29 17.62 -1.04
C VAL A 390 20.61 18.03 -1.71
N ALA A 391 21.76 17.73 -1.10
CA ALA A 391 23.06 18.13 -1.63
C ALA A 391 23.39 17.47 -2.98
N ASN A 392 23.01 16.20 -3.20
CA ASN A 392 23.41 15.44 -4.38
C ASN A 392 22.33 15.38 -5.46
N ARG A 393 21.05 15.41 -5.06
CA ARG A 393 19.91 15.28 -5.98
C ARG A 393 19.21 16.59 -6.27
N LEU A 394 19.27 17.59 -5.38
CA LEU A 394 18.60 18.87 -5.60
C LEU A 394 19.55 20.03 -5.93
N ARG A 395 20.73 20.13 -5.30
CA ARG A 395 21.61 21.31 -5.51
C ARG A 395 22.12 21.47 -6.94
N ASN A 396 22.22 20.39 -7.71
CA ASN A 396 22.59 20.46 -9.14
C ASN A 396 21.52 21.13 -10.03
N TYR A 397 20.34 21.43 -9.48
CA TYR A 397 19.17 21.88 -10.24
C TYR A 397 18.57 23.19 -9.74
N ALA A 398 19.25 23.85 -8.77
CA ALA A 398 18.89 25.19 -8.34
C ALA A 398 19.00 26.14 -9.54
N TRP A 399 17.95 26.93 -9.74
CA TRP A 399 17.78 27.83 -10.89
C TRP A 399 19.00 28.75 -11.09
N SER A 400 19.59 28.76 -12.29
CA SER A 400 20.55 29.79 -12.72
C SER A 400 19.81 30.84 -13.56
N LYS A 401 19.98 32.13 -13.24
CA LYS A 401 19.28 33.26 -13.86
C LYS A 401 19.71 33.59 -15.32
N THR A 402 20.26 32.65 -16.08
CA THR A 402 20.80 32.95 -17.43
C THR A 402 19.86 32.55 -18.56
N ASP A 403 19.74 33.40 -19.59
CA ASP A 403 18.74 33.34 -20.70
C ASP A 403 18.75 32.07 -21.58
N LYS A 404 19.65 31.11 -21.35
CA LYS A 404 19.50 29.73 -21.84
C LYS A 404 18.46 28.92 -21.04
N ALA A 405 17.71 29.62 -20.17
CA ALA A 405 16.88 29.09 -19.09
C ALA A 405 15.70 28.24 -19.54
N GLU A 406 15.03 28.49 -20.66
CA GLU A 406 13.69 27.89 -20.86
C GLU A 406 13.72 26.40 -21.25
N GLN A 407 14.61 25.99 -22.16
CA GLN A 407 14.81 24.57 -22.46
C GLN A 407 15.43 23.82 -21.28
N GLN A 408 16.38 24.46 -20.58
CA GLN A 408 16.98 23.89 -19.38
C GLN A 408 15.98 23.83 -18.23
N GLN A 409 14.99 24.73 -18.19
CA GLN A 409 13.91 24.76 -17.21
C GLN A 409 12.93 23.61 -17.42
N ASN A 410 12.52 23.30 -18.65
CA ASN A 410 11.69 22.13 -18.93
C ASN A 410 12.41 20.84 -18.52
N GLN A 411 13.70 20.71 -18.83
CA GLN A 411 14.53 19.57 -18.43
C GLN A 411 14.70 19.48 -16.91
N ASN A 412 14.93 20.60 -16.22
CA ASN A 412 15.06 20.64 -14.77
C ASN A 412 13.74 20.31 -14.06
N ILE A 413 12.59 20.70 -14.64
CA ILE A 413 11.26 20.35 -14.13
C ILE A 413 10.99 18.85 -14.27
N GLU A 414 11.18 18.29 -15.48
CA GLU A 414 11.00 16.85 -15.72
C GLU A 414 11.96 16.01 -14.84
N HIS A 415 13.18 16.51 -14.60
CA HIS A 415 14.14 15.83 -13.75
C HIS A 415 13.80 15.96 -12.26
N LEU A 416 13.33 17.13 -11.80
CA LEU A 416 12.84 17.30 -10.43
C LEU A 416 11.65 16.38 -10.19
N ASP A 417 10.67 16.35 -11.10
CA ASP A 417 9.52 15.43 -11.01
C ASP A 417 10.00 13.97 -10.95
N ARG A 418 10.99 13.57 -11.76
CA ARG A 418 11.60 12.23 -11.69
C ARG A 418 12.33 11.98 -10.37
N CYS A 419 13.06 12.95 -9.83
CA CYS A 419 13.73 12.82 -8.52
C CYS A 419 12.70 12.69 -7.38
N LEU A 420 11.59 13.43 -7.47
CA LEU A 420 10.45 13.36 -6.57
C LEU A 420 9.63 12.06 -6.75
N GLU A 421 9.72 11.39 -7.90
CA GLU A 421 9.17 10.05 -8.07
C GLU A 421 10.16 9.01 -7.49
N GLU A 422 11.41 9.00 -7.98
CA GLU A 422 12.47 8.08 -7.58
C GLU A 422 12.68 8.06 -6.08
N THR A 423 12.66 9.21 -5.41
CA THR A 423 12.92 9.25 -3.98
C THR A 423 11.71 8.73 -3.21
N GLN A 424 10.48 8.90 -3.71
CA GLN A 424 9.27 8.36 -3.08
C GLN A 424 9.31 6.83 -3.11
N PHE A 425 9.87 6.26 -4.20
CA PHE A 425 10.03 4.82 -4.40
C PHE A 425 11.31 4.22 -3.75
N ARG A 426 12.47 4.89 -3.86
CA ARG A 426 13.78 4.34 -3.43
C ARG A 426 14.09 4.56 -1.97
N TYR A 427 13.44 5.53 -1.33
CA TYR A 427 13.74 5.89 0.05
C TYR A 427 13.49 4.73 1.02
N ALA A 428 12.42 3.98 0.79
CA ALA A 428 12.04 2.85 1.64
C ALA A 428 13.02 1.68 1.50
N SER A 429 13.51 1.42 0.28
CA SER A 429 14.57 0.43 -0.01
C SER A 429 15.92 0.78 0.61
N LEU A 430 16.34 2.05 0.59
CA LEU A 430 17.61 2.49 1.18
C LEU A 430 17.55 2.46 2.72
N LEU A 431 16.40 2.83 3.31
CA LEU A 431 16.19 2.67 4.74
C LEU A 431 16.24 1.21 5.17
N GLN A 432 15.71 0.31 4.34
CA GLN A 432 15.73 -1.13 4.60
C GLN A 432 17.13 -1.66 4.78
N GLN A 433 18.01 -1.33 3.84
CA GLN A 433 19.39 -1.80 3.88
C GLN A 433 20.10 -1.27 5.12
N TYR A 434 19.86 -0.01 5.51
CA TYR A 434 20.49 0.56 6.71
C TYR A 434 19.94 -0.03 8.02
N ILE A 435 18.62 -0.06 8.20
CA ILE A 435 18.00 -0.57 9.43
C ILE A 435 18.28 -2.05 9.61
N VAL A 436 18.15 -2.86 8.56
CA VAL A 436 18.43 -4.30 8.63
C VAL A 436 19.91 -4.55 8.97
N ASN A 437 20.83 -3.79 8.39
CA ASN A 437 22.26 -3.93 8.71
C ASN A 437 22.56 -3.49 10.15
N ASP A 438 22.02 -2.37 10.63
CA ASP A 438 22.26 -1.91 12.01
C ASP A 438 21.60 -2.82 13.06
N TRP A 439 20.35 -3.24 12.81
CA TRP A 439 19.60 -4.13 13.70
C TRP A 439 20.24 -5.51 13.81
N ASN A 440 20.63 -6.13 12.69
CA ASN A 440 21.31 -7.44 12.69
C ASN A 440 22.71 -7.37 13.30
N ASN A 441 23.42 -6.25 13.13
CA ASN A 441 24.72 -6.01 13.76
C ASN A 441 24.60 -5.76 15.28
N ASN A 442 23.41 -5.43 15.79
CA ASN A 442 23.17 -5.22 17.22
C ASN A 442 22.54 -6.45 17.91
N GLN A 443 21.67 -7.23 17.25
CA GLN A 443 21.18 -8.51 17.81
C GLN A 443 22.27 -9.59 17.91
N SER A 444 23.30 -9.54 17.07
CA SER A 444 24.49 -10.38 17.20
C SER A 444 25.43 -9.93 18.34
N LYS A 445 25.06 -8.89 19.11
CA LYS A 445 25.87 -8.33 20.19
C LYS A 445 25.10 -8.26 21.52
N ASN A 446 24.91 -9.42 22.14
CA ASN A 446 24.69 -9.54 23.59
C ASN A 446 25.93 -9.09 24.44
N TYR A 447 26.77 -8.19 23.92
CA TYR A 447 28.06 -7.77 24.52
C TYR A 447 28.24 -6.24 24.61
N LEU A 448 27.23 -5.43 24.29
CA LEU A 448 27.35 -3.95 24.22
C LEU A 448 26.27 -3.20 25.01
N GLU A 449 25.78 -3.71 26.13
CA GLU A 449 24.74 -3.03 26.93
C GLU A 449 25.15 -1.64 27.47
N ASP A 450 26.43 -1.27 27.40
CA ASP A 450 26.95 0.03 27.89
C ASP A 450 27.68 0.87 26.81
N SER A 451 27.59 0.49 25.53
CA SER A 451 28.43 1.13 24.50
C SER A 451 27.74 2.31 23.82
N LYS A 452 28.36 3.50 23.91
CA LYS A 452 27.95 4.66 23.11
C LYS A 452 28.47 4.50 21.69
N VAL A 453 27.58 4.44 20.71
CA VAL A 453 27.94 4.51 19.29
C VAL A 453 27.71 5.94 18.81
N SER A 454 28.76 6.60 18.34
CA SER A 454 28.73 7.92 17.73
C SER A 454 29.15 7.81 16.27
N ILE A 455 28.29 8.28 15.35
CA ILE A 455 28.69 8.42 13.95
C ILE A 455 29.58 9.66 13.87
N GLU A 456 30.87 9.46 13.57
CA GLU A 456 31.84 10.55 13.57
C GLU A 456 31.86 11.29 12.24
N ASN A 457 31.80 10.54 11.14
CA ASN A 457 31.85 11.10 9.79
C ASN A 457 31.11 10.20 8.80
N LEU A 458 30.26 10.83 7.99
CA LEU A 458 29.69 10.24 6.79
C LEU A 458 30.57 10.65 5.61
N THR A 459 31.37 9.72 5.08
CA THR A 459 32.23 9.99 3.93
C THR A 459 31.64 9.34 2.70
N ILE A 460 31.33 10.14 1.68
CA ILE A 460 30.71 9.66 0.45
C ILE A 460 31.76 9.76 -0.64
N LEU A 461 32.22 8.59 -1.09
CA LEU A 461 33.36 8.52 -2.02
C LEU A 461 32.95 8.81 -3.47
N ASN A 462 31.68 8.57 -3.84
CA ASN A 462 31.08 8.89 -5.15
C ASN A 462 29.53 8.73 -5.11
N ASN A 463 28.85 8.95 -6.25
CA ASN A 463 27.38 8.89 -6.40
C ASN A 463 26.72 7.57 -5.94
N ASP A 464 27.51 6.51 -5.75
CA ASP A 464 27.05 5.15 -5.56
C ASP A 464 27.64 4.47 -4.32
N LYS A 465 28.42 5.17 -3.48
CA LYS A 465 29.09 4.57 -2.32
C LYS A 465 29.09 5.48 -1.10
N VAL A 466 28.47 5.00 -0.02
CA VAL A 466 28.38 5.69 1.27
C VAL A 466 29.20 4.92 2.30
N ILE A 467 30.15 5.60 2.94
CA ILE A 467 30.93 5.05 4.05
C ILE A 467 30.51 5.72 5.36
N PHE A 468 30.12 4.90 6.33
CA PHE A 468 29.87 5.32 7.69
C PHE A 468 31.11 5.05 8.53
N ASN A 469 31.73 6.11 9.05
CA ASN A 469 32.72 5.99 10.11
C ASN A 469 32.01 6.20 11.44
N PHE A 470 32.11 5.23 12.33
CA PHE A 470 31.52 5.33 13.66
C PHE A 470 32.55 4.92 14.73
N THR A 471 32.51 5.63 15.85
CA THR A 471 33.15 5.20 17.08
C THR A 471 32.19 4.44 17.95
N PHE A 472 32.77 3.51 18.69
CA PHE A 472 32.14 2.92 19.85
C PHE A 472 33.04 3.15 21.06
N GLU A 473 32.46 3.63 22.15
CA GLU A 473 33.10 3.70 23.47
C GLU A 473 32.56 2.58 24.36
N ASN A 474 33.42 2.03 25.22
CA ASN A 474 33.07 1.03 26.26
C ASN A 474 32.55 -0.32 25.75
N ILE A 475 33.34 -1.05 24.95
CA ILE A 475 33.09 -2.48 24.75
C ILE A 475 33.54 -3.24 26.01
N LYS A 476 32.60 -3.85 26.74
CA LYS A 476 32.90 -4.87 27.75
C LYS A 476 33.17 -6.20 27.05
N ARG A 477 34.44 -6.57 26.88
CA ARG A 477 34.81 -7.99 26.67
C ARG A 477 35.17 -8.58 28.03
N GLU A 478 34.83 -9.84 28.26
CA GLU A 478 35.03 -10.59 29.52
C GLU A 478 36.46 -10.56 30.09
N THR A 479 37.45 -10.01 29.38
CA THR A 479 38.83 -9.88 29.87
C THR A 479 39.50 -8.53 29.61
N ASN A 480 38.81 -7.50 29.11
CA ASN A 480 39.39 -6.15 29.00
C ASN A 480 38.30 -5.07 28.92
N VAL A 481 38.24 -4.20 29.93
CA VAL A 481 37.36 -3.04 29.98
C VAL A 481 38.11 -1.81 29.44
N GLY A 482 37.49 -1.07 28.52
CA GLY A 482 37.93 0.30 28.19
C GLY A 482 38.61 0.53 26.84
N LYS A 483 38.33 -0.26 25.79
CA LYS A 483 38.78 0.07 24.43
C LYS A 483 37.72 0.83 23.66
N SER A 484 38.05 2.05 23.25
CA SER A 484 37.40 2.71 22.12
C SER A 484 37.89 2.09 20.81
N GLY A 485 37.03 2.05 19.80
CA GLY A 485 37.42 1.56 18.49
C GLY A 485 36.68 2.28 17.36
N HIS A 486 37.28 2.23 16.18
CA HIS A 486 36.70 2.75 14.94
C HIS A 486 36.15 1.58 14.12
N GLY A 487 34.91 1.73 13.66
CA GLY A 487 34.29 0.86 12.67
C GLY A 487 34.05 1.61 11.37
N ILE A 488 34.20 0.90 10.25
CA ILE A 488 33.87 1.40 8.91
C ILE A 488 32.78 0.48 8.35
N CYS A 489 31.60 1.02 8.04
CA CYS A 489 30.55 0.33 7.30
C CYS A 489 30.48 0.89 5.88
N GLU A 490 30.62 0.01 4.89
CA GLU A 490 30.58 0.35 3.47
C GLU A 490 29.23 -0.09 2.88
N LEU A 491 28.51 0.86 2.28
CA LEU A 491 27.25 0.60 1.60
C LEU A 491 27.41 0.91 0.10
N GLU A 492 27.40 -0.14 -0.72
CA GLU A 492 27.47 -0.03 -2.19
C GLU A 492 26.04 0.08 -2.76
N ILE A 493 25.71 1.24 -3.31
CA ILE A 493 24.43 1.51 -3.98
C ILE A 493 24.58 1.13 -5.45
N LYS A 494 24.25 -0.11 -5.80
CA LYS A 494 24.29 -0.54 -7.20
C LYS A 494 23.18 0.15 -8.01
N GLN A 495 23.53 1.11 -8.88
CA GLN A 495 22.63 1.59 -9.92
C GLN A 495 22.32 0.45 -10.90
N LYS A 496 21.14 -0.16 -10.81
CA LYS A 496 20.57 -0.86 -11.97
C LYS A 496 20.19 0.21 -12.99
N ASN A 497 20.99 0.33 -14.04
CA ASN A 497 20.67 1.14 -15.21
C ASN A 497 19.36 0.65 -15.84
N LEU A 498 18.24 1.32 -15.55
CA LEU A 498 17.03 1.23 -16.36
C LEU A 498 17.26 2.08 -17.62
N TYR A 499 18.00 1.54 -18.58
CA TYR A 499 18.06 2.13 -19.92
C TYR A 499 16.72 1.87 -20.62
N MET A 500 15.86 2.89 -20.65
CA MET A 500 14.86 3.04 -21.70
C MET A 500 15.61 3.23 -23.02
N THR A 501 15.78 2.16 -23.80
CA THR A 501 16.34 2.25 -25.15
C THR A 501 15.31 2.98 -26.01
N LYS A 502 15.49 4.29 -26.24
CA LYS A 502 14.81 4.98 -27.35
C LYS A 502 15.29 4.35 -28.64
N ARG A 503 14.53 3.39 -29.16
CA ARG A 503 14.71 2.85 -30.51
C ARG A 503 14.43 4.00 -31.47
N LYS A 504 15.48 4.62 -32.02
CA LYS A 504 15.34 5.55 -33.16
C LYS A 504 14.82 4.74 -34.33
N GLU A 505 13.54 4.88 -34.64
CA GLU A 505 13.02 4.46 -35.95
C GLU A 505 13.76 5.27 -37.02
N LYS A 506 14.64 4.60 -37.76
CA LYS A 506 15.14 5.11 -39.03
C LYS A 506 13.95 5.17 -39.98
N LYS A 507 13.44 6.38 -40.26
CA LYS A 507 12.60 6.63 -41.43
C LYS A 507 13.43 6.33 -42.68
N THR A 508 13.22 5.16 -43.28
CA THR A 508 13.72 4.85 -44.62
C THR A 508 12.97 5.75 -45.60
N LYS A 509 13.67 6.69 -46.22
CA LYS A 509 13.16 7.44 -47.38
C LYS A 509 12.93 6.42 -48.51
N GLN A 510 11.67 6.21 -48.89
CA GLN A 510 11.33 5.66 -50.20
C GLN A 510 11.76 6.68 -51.26
N THR A 511 12.87 6.41 -51.94
CA THR A 511 13.17 7.02 -53.24
C THR A 511 12.22 6.43 -54.27
N LYS A 512 11.32 7.26 -54.79
CA LYS A 512 10.67 7.01 -56.08
C LYS A 512 11.74 7.20 -57.16
N THR A 513 12.01 6.16 -57.94
CA THR A 513 12.61 6.28 -59.26
C THR A 513 11.49 6.14 -60.29
N ASN A 514 11.48 7.09 -61.23
CA ASN A 514 10.69 7.06 -62.46
C ASN A 514 11.19 5.96 -63.39
#